data_AF-A0A2A5YD34-F1
#
_entry.id   AF-A0A2A5YD34-F1
#
_cell.length_a   1.000
_cell.length_b   1.000
_cell.length_c   1.000
_cell.angle_alpha   90.00
_cell.angle_beta   90.00
_cell.angle_gamma   90.00
#
_symmetry.space_group_name_H-M   'P 1'
#
loop_
_entity.id
_entity.type
_entity.pdbx_description
1 polymer ?
#
loop_
_entity_poly.entity_id
_entity_poly.type
_entity_poly.pdbx_seq_one_letter_code
_entity_poly.pdbx_strand_id
1 'polypeptide(L)'
;MTGFQTLLSRLGVGAALLALVSGFLGGGSDMAVIGGSLLLVLAGVRHVSGILPHIVIDLAAGLVGMAVLLVVLASGMGADFWWLLVASWLFCWLAVERGMMASTNTAMFSNVILLAVPVFFGIWIIFVWQMLAVGLDIPMVLLPSPAQIAVRFMASTSVLWADFQQTFLKAALIGYILGCGSAFFLAIIIDRVPFLQRGLLPVGNFVSALPVIGIAPIMVMWFGFDWQSKAAVVVVMTFFPMLVNTVAGLQASQAMERDLLRTYASSYF
;
A
#
# COMPACT_ATOMS: atom_id res chain seq x y z
N MET A 1 -19.94 15.38 -14.67
CA MET A 1 -18.77 15.52 -13.77
C MET A 1 -19.28 15.83 -12.38
N THR A 2 -18.71 15.24 -11.34
CA THR A 2 -19.02 15.61 -9.95
C THR A 2 -18.49 17.03 -9.66
N GLY A 3 -18.97 17.66 -8.58
CA GLY A 3 -18.44 18.96 -8.13
C GLY A 3 -16.93 18.90 -7.86
N PHE A 4 -16.46 17.78 -7.31
CA PHE A 4 -15.05 17.52 -7.04
C PHE A 4 -14.21 17.35 -8.32
N GLN A 5 -14.69 16.62 -9.33
CA GLN A 5 -14.03 16.52 -10.65
C GLN A 5 -13.87 17.88 -11.34
N THR A 6 -14.87 18.74 -11.18
CA THR A 6 -14.82 20.10 -11.74
C THR A 6 -13.78 20.95 -11.03
N LEU A 7 -13.68 20.83 -9.71
CA LEU A 7 -12.65 21.48 -8.92
C LEU A 7 -11.24 21.02 -9.33
N LEU A 8 -11.00 19.71 -9.40
CA LEU A 8 -9.71 19.15 -9.82
C LEU A 8 -9.30 19.65 -11.21
N SER A 9 -10.25 19.64 -12.16
CA SER A 9 -9.97 20.14 -13.51
C SER A 9 -9.61 21.63 -13.53
N ARG A 10 -10.29 22.46 -12.74
CA ARG A 10 -10.02 23.91 -12.68
C ARG A 10 -8.65 24.20 -12.04
N LEU A 11 -8.33 23.50 -10.96
CA LEU A 11 -7.02 23.62 -10.31
C LEU A 11 -5.90 23.11 -11.23
N GLY A 12 -6.13 22.01 -11.95
CA GLY A 12 -5.18 21.49 -12.94
C GLY A 12 -4.90 22.48 -14.08
N VAL A 13 -5.94 23.09 -14.64
CA VAL A 13 -5.80 24.16 -15.65
C VAL A 13 -5.06 25.37 -15.08
N GLY A 14 -5.41 25.81 -13.86
CA GLY A 14 -4.73 26.92 -13.20
C GLY A 14 -3.24 26.66 -13.00
N ALA A 15 -2.86 25.47 -12.53
CA ALA A 15 -1.47 25.06 -12.38
C ALA A 15 -0.76 24.99 -13.75
N ALA A 16 -1.42 24.46 -14.79
CA ALA A 16 -0.84 24.40 -16.13
C ALA A 16 -0.61 25.80 -16.73
N LEU A 17 -1.50 26.76 -16.47
CA LEU A 17 -1.32 28.16 -16.86
C LEU A 17 -0.17 28.81 -16.09
N LEU A 18 -0.04 28.56 -14.79
CA LEU A 18 1.09 29.06 -14.00
C LEU A 18 2.42 28.48 -14.51
N ALA A 19 2.46 27.20 -14.88
CA ALA A 19 3.61 26.59 -15.52
C ALA A 19 3.97 27.27 -16.85
N LEU A 20 2.95 27.53 -17.68
CA LEU A 20 3.14 28.21 -18.97
C LEU A 20 3.68 29.64 -18.80
N VAL A 21 3.07 30.42 -17.91
CA VAL A 21 3.43 31.81 -17.66
C VAL A 21 4.83 31.91 -17.06
N SER A 22 5.14 31.06 -16.07
CA SER A 22 6.49 31.02 -15.48
C SER A 22 7.55 30.56 -16.48
N GLY A 23 7.20 29.66 -17.40
CA GLY A 23 8.08 29.28 -18.50
C GLY A 23 8.42 30.48 -19.40
N PHE A 24 7.42 31.23 -19.86
CA PHE A 24 7.64 32.40 -20.72
C PHE A 24 8.39 33.54 -20.01
N LEU A 25 8.08 33.80 -18.74
CA LEU A 25 8.71 34.88 -17.97
C LEU A 25 10.13 34.52 -17.51
N GLY A 26 10.44 33.24 -17.36
CA GLY A 26 11.74 32.76 -16.88
C GLY A 26 12.89 32.88 -17.88
N GLY A 27 12.63 33.21 -19.15
CA GLY A 27 13.66 33.51 -20.16
C GLY A 27 14.54 32.33 -20.61
N GLY A 28 14.46 31.17 -19.96
CA GLY A 28 15.26 29.98 -20.24
C GLY A 28 14.51 28.66 -20.06
N SER A 29 13.18 28.68 -20.15
CA SER A 29 12.38 27.45 -20.06
C SER A 29 12.56 26.58 -21.30
N ASP A 30 12.61 25.28 -21.07
CA ASP A 30 12.71 24.30 -22.13
C ASP A 30 11.43 24.34 -22.99
N MET A 31 11.56 24.28 -24.31
CA MET A 31 10.41 24.29 -25.23
C MET A 31 9.44 23.15 -24.93
N ALA A 32 9.96 22.05 -24.36
CA ALA A 32 9.15 20.93 -23.89
C ALA A 32 8.19 21.31 -22.76
N VAL A 33 8.60 22.15 -21.80
CA VAL A 33 7.72 22.61 -20.71
C VAL A 33 6.58 23.45 -21.26
N ILE A 34 6.90 24.42 -22.12
CA ILE A 34 5.90 25.29 -22.74
C ILE A 34 4.87 24.46 -23.53
N GLY A 35 5.35 23.52 -24.35
CA GLY A 35 4.51 22.60 -25.11
C GLY A 35 3.64 21.71 -24.21
N GLY A 36 4.23 21.12 -23.17
CA GLY A 36 3.52 20.29 -22.19
C GLY A 36 2.44 21.05 -21.43
N SER A 37 2.76 22.26 -20.95
CA SER A 37 1.82 23.15 -20.28
C SER A 37 0.66 23.54 -21.20
N LEU A 38 0.93 23.87 -22.48
CA LEU A 38 -0.13 24.15 -23.46
C LEU A 38 -1.06 22.95 -23.67
N LEU A 39 -0.51 21.75 -23.81
CA LEU A 39 -1.30 20.52 -23.98
C LEU A 39 -2.19 20.24 -22.75
N LEU A 40 -1.68 20.43 -21.54
CA LEU A 40 -2.46 20.28 -20.31
C LEU A 40 -3.54 21.36 -20.17
N VAL A 41 -3.26 22.60 -20.55
CA VAL A 41 -4.26 23.68 -20.60
C VAL A 41 -5.38 23.31 -21.58
N LEU A 42 -5.05 22.88 -22.79
CA LEU A 42 -6.04 22.46 -23.79
C LEU A 42 -6.88 21.26 -23.30
N ALA A 43 -6.22 20.27 -22.69
CA ALA A 43 -6.89 19.10 -22.12
C ALA A 43 -7.89 19.50 -21.02
N GLY A 44 -7.53 20.46 -20.17
CA GLY A 44 -8.38 20.92 -19.08
C GLY A 44 -9.47 21.92 -19.49
N VAL A 45 -9.21 22.80 -20.47
CA VAL A 45 -10.22 23.72 -21.02
C VAL A 45 -11.40 22.95 -21.62
N ARG A 46 -11.15 21.79 -22.23
CA ARG A 46 -12.19 20.87 -22.73
C ARG A 46 -13.23 20.49 -21.66
N HIS A 47 -12.80 20.37 -20.40
CA HIS A 47 -13.71 20.03 -19.29
C HIS A 47 -14.48 21.24 -18.79
N VAL A 48 -13.86 22.43 -18.80
CA VAL A 48 -14.52 23.67 -18.41
C VAL A 48 -15.59 24.08 -19.42
N SER A 49 -15.34 23.81 -20.71
CA SER A 49 -16.28 24.10 -21.80
C SER A 49 -17.36 23.02 -22.00
N GLY A 50 -17.29 21.91 -21.27
CA GLY A 50 -18.30 20.83 -21.33
C GLY A 50 -18.33 20.06 -22.65
N ILE A 51 -17.32 20.25 -23.52
CA ILE A 51 -17.37 19.79 -24.91
C ILE A 51 -17.32 18.26 -24.98
N LEU A 52 -16.45 17.59 -24.21
CA LEU A 52 -16.33 16.11 -24.17
C LEU A 52 -15.59 15.69 -22.88
N PRO A 53 -16.13 14.91 -21.94
CA PRO A 53 -15.35 14.28 -20.87
C PRO A 53 -15.00 12.83 -21.25
N HIS A 54 -13.77 12.58 -21.70
CA HIS A 54 -13.23 11.25 -21.98
C HIS A 54 -12.03 10.93 -21.09
N ILE A 55 -12.13 9.83 -20.32
CA ILE A 55 -11.08 9.29 -19.44
C ILE A 55 -9.75 9.07 -20.16
N VAL A 56 -9.79 8.63 -21.42
CA VAL A 56 -8.58 8.36 -22.23
C VAL A 56 -7.72 9.61 -22.39
N ILE A 57 -8.37 10.77 -22.55
CA ILE A 57 -7.67 12.06 -22.70
C ILE A 57 -7.10 12.51 -21.36
N ASP A 58 -7.75 12.21 -20.24
CA ASP A 58 -7.23 12.54 -18.91
C ASP A 58 -6.01 11.69 -18.55
N LEU A 59 -6.07 10.39 -18.88
CA LEU A 59 -4.93 9.48 -18.76
C LEU A 59 -3.77 9.91 -19.67
N ALA A 60 -4.06 10.26 -20.92
CA ALA A 60 -3.07 10.76 -21.86
C ALA A 60 -2.44 12.07 -21.37
N ALA A 61 -3.25 13.01 -20.85
CA ALA A 61 -2.76 14.26 -20.29
C ALA A 61 -1.78 14.01 -19.13
N GLY A 62 -2.14 13.11 -18.21
CA GLY A 62 -1.21 12.64 -17.18
C GLY A 62 0.08 12.09 -17.78
N LEU A 63 0.01 11.06 -18.63
CA LEU A 63 1.20 10.43 -19.22
C LEU A 63 2.09 11.41 -20.00
N VAL A 64 1.50 12.33 -20.75
CA VAL A 64 2.23 13.40 -21.46
C VAL A 64 2.93 14.31 -20.47
N GLY A 65 2.24 14.74 -19.40
CA GLY A 65 2.85 15.54 -18.33
C GLY A 65 4.04 14.83 -17.69
N MET A 66 3.90 13.54 -17.38
CA MET A 66 4.99 12.71 -16.87
C MET A 66 6.19 12.64 -17.83
N ALA A 67 5.92 12.41 -19.12
CA ALA A 67 6.97 12.32 -20.14
C ALA A 67 7.72 13.64 -20.33
N VAL A 68 7.01 14.77 -20.34
CA VAL A 68 7.62 16.11 -20.45
C VAL A 68 8.51 16.39 -19.23
N LEU A 69 8.03 16.09 -18.02
CA LEU A 69 8.80 16.28 -16.79
C LEU A 69 10.09 15.43 -16.78
N LEU A 70 10.06 14.21 -17.35
CA LEU A 70 11.26 13.38 -17.49
C LEU A 70 12.28 13.97 -18.47
N VAL A 71 11.83 14.53 -19.59
CA VAL A 71 12.71 15.15 -20.59
C VAL A 71 13.42 16.37 -20.01
N VAL A 72 12.69 17.19 -19.25
CA VAL A 72 13.20 18.46 -18.71
C VAL A 72 13.94 18.28 -17.39
N LEU A 73 13.95 17.06 -16.82
CA LEU A 73 14.61 16.78 -15.54
C LEU A 73 16.09 17.21 -15.51
N ALA A 74 16.79 17.08 -16.63
CA ALA A 74 18.19 17.47 -16.77
C ALA A 74 18.40 18.98 -17.03
N SER A 75 17.36 19.67 -17.52
CA SER A 75 17.38 21.10 -17.88
C SER A 75 17.27 22.02 -16.67
N GLY A 76 16.93 21.48 -15.49
CA GLY A 76 16.76 22.20 -14.23
C GLY A 76 15.29 22.29 -13.77
N MET A 77 15.06 22.36 -12.46
CA MET A 77 13.71 22.34 -11.85
C MET A 77 13.28 23.74 -11.37
N GLY A 78 12.99 24.62 -12.33
CA GLY A 78 12.44 25.95 -12.09
C GLY A 78 10.97 25.94 -11.62
N ALA A 79 10.40 27.12 -11.42
CA ALA A 79 9.00 27.26 -11.01
C ALA A 79 8.03 26.65 -12.03
N ASP A 80 8.36 26.73 -13.31
CA ASP A 80 7.64 26.14 -14.44
C ASP A 80 7.55 24.62 -14.34
N PHE A 81 8.66 23.96 -14.00
CA PHE A 81 8.69 22.52 -13.73
C PHE A 81 7.75 22.13 -12.58
N TRP A 82 7.80 22.85 -11.45
CA TRP A 82 6.98 22.52 -10.28
C TRP A 82 5.48 22.71 -10.54
N TRP A 83 5.10 23.79 -11.22
CA TRP A 83 3.71 24.00 -11.63
C TRP A 83 3.24 22.95 -12.63
N LEU A 84 4.11 22.52 -13.55
CA LEU A 84 3.80 21.44 -14.49
C LEU A 84 3.62 20.10 -13.77
N LEU A 85 4.43 19.81 -12.75
CA LEU A 85 4.29 18.62 -11.90
C LEU A 85 2.94 18.62 -11.18
N VAL A 86 2.57 19.74 -10.54
CA VAL A 86 1.27 19.89 -9.86
C VAL A 86 0.11 19.73 -10.85
N ALA A 87 0.19 20.37 -12.02
CA ALA A 87 -0.84 20.25 -13.05
C ALA A 87 -1.01 18.80 -13.50
N SER A 88 0.09 18.12 -13.83
CA SER A 88 0.09 16.73 -14.31
C SER A 88 -0.46 15.77 -13.25
N TRP A 89 -0.12 15.99 -11.97
CA TRP A 89 -0.64 15.21 -10.85
C TRP A 89 -2.15 15.41 -10.66
N LEU A 90 -2.65 16.64 -10.77
CA LEU A 90 -4.09 16.93 -10.69
C LEU A 90 -4.88 16.29 -11.83
N PHE A 91 -4.34 16.28 -13.06
CA PHE A 91 -4.93 15.57 -14.19
C PHE A 91 -4.89 14.05 -14.02
N CYS A 92 -3.80 13.51 -13.45
CA CYS A 92 -3.74 12.11 -13.05
C CYS A 92 -4.85 11.76 -12.04
N TRP A 93 -5.01 12.56 -10.97
CA TRP A 93 -6.07 12.35 -9.99
C TRP A 93 -7.44 12.38 -10.67
N LEU A 94 -7.70 13.39 -11.51
CA LEU A 94 -8.95 13.46 -12.26
C LEU A 94 -9.22 12.20 -13.10
N ALA A 95 -8.18 11.65 -13.73
CA ALA A 95 -8.28 10.41 -14.50
C ALA A 95 -8.62 9.20 -13.61
N VAL A 96 -8.00 9.09 -12.44
CA VAL A 96 -8.24 8.02 -11.45
C VAL A 96 -9.67 8.09 -10.91
N GLU A 97 -10.14 9.28 -10.53
CA GLU A 97 -11.49 9.47 -9.99
C GLU A 97 -12.55 9.08 -11.04
N ARG A 98 -12.35 9.51 -12.29
CA ARG A 98 -13.25 9.15 -13.40
C ARG A 98 -13.19 7.66 -13.72
N GLY A 99 -12.01 7.06 -13.66
CA GLY A 99 -11.83 5.62 -13.83
C GLY A 99 -12.57 4.81 -12.80
N MET A 100 -12.58 5.26 -11.55
CA MET A 100 -13.31 4.58 -10.48
C MET A 100 -14.82 4.73 -10.58
N MET A 101 -15.31 5.85 -11.13
CA MET A 101 -16.73 6.08 -11.37
C MET A 101 -17.25 5.46 -12.68
N ALA A 102 -16.36 5.00 -13.56
CA ALA A 102 -16.72 4.34 -14.81
C ALA A 102 -17.24 2.92 -14.54
N SER A 103 -18.49 2.81 -14.05
CA SER A 103 -19.21 1.54 -13.98
C SER A 103 -19.39 1.00 -15.39
N THR A 104 -18.64 -0.05 -15.76
CA THR A 104 -18.75 -0.68 -17.08
C THR A 104 -19.54 -1.98 -16.96
N ASN A 105 -20.53 -2.17 -17.84
CA ASN A 105 -21.50 -3.27 -17.79
C ASN A 105 -20.93 -4.63 -18.24
N THR A 106 -19.62 -4.73 -18.50
CA THR A 106 -18.94 -5.94 -18.99
C THR A 106 -17.88 -6.38 -17.98
N ALA A 107 -17.99 -7.61 -17.49
CA ALA A 107 -17.14 -8.15 -16.43
C ALA A 107 -15.63 -8.10 -16.75
N MET A 108 -15.24 -8.33 -18.00
CA MET A 108 -13.83 -8.27 -18.44
C MET A 108 -13.27 -6.84 -18.39
N PHE A 109 -14.05 -5.86 -18.83
CA PHE A 109 -13.65 -4.45 -18.85
C PHE A 109 -13.57 -3.87 -17.42
N SER A 110 -14.43 -4.37 -16.52
CA SER A 110 -14.41 -4.04 -15.10
C SER A 110 -13.08 -4.45 -14.44
N ASN A 111 -12.62 -5.69 -14.62
CA ASN A 111 -11.38 -6.16 -13.98
C ASN A 111 -10.12 -5.42 -14.48
N VAL A 112 -10.05 -5.09 -15.77
CA VAL A 112 -8.92 -4.34 -16.33
C VAL A 112 -8.89 -2.92 -15.76
N ILE A 113 -10.02 -2.23 -15.69
CA ILE A 113 -10.11 -0.88 -15.09
C ILE A 113 -9.77 -0.94 -13.59
N LEU A 114 -10.28 -1.95 -12.87
CA LEU A 114 -10.05 -2.14 -11.44
C LEU A 114 -8.56 -2.33 -11.09
N LEU A 115 -7.75 -2.92 -11.97
CA LEU A 115 -6.32 -3.05 -11.76
C LEU A 115 -5.52 -1.87 -12.34
N ALA A 116 -5.89 -1.41 -13.54
CA ALA A 116 -5.16 -0.36 -14.23
C ALA A 116 -5.20 0.98 -13.49
N VAL A 117 -6.33 1.34 -12.88
CA VAL A 117 -6.50 2.61 -12.18
C VAL A 117 -5.62 2.71 -10.93
N PRO A 118 -5.61 1.74 -10.00
CA PRO A 118 -4.68 1.74 -8.86
C PRO A 118 -3.21 1.67 -9.28
N VAL A 119 -2.87 0.89 -10.31
CA VAL A 119 -1.49 0.80 -10.82
C VAL A 119 -1.02 2.15 -11.37
N PHE A 120 -1.84 2.81 -12.18
CA PHE A 120 -1.56 4.14 -12.71
C PHE A 120 -1.35 5.17 -11.59
N PHE A 121 -2.21 5.14 -10.56
CA PHE A 121 -2.05 5.99 -9.39
C PHE A 121 -0.76 5.71 -8.61
N GLY A 122 -0.43 4.43 -8.40
CA GLY A 122 0.82 4.01 -7.74
C GLY A 122 2.07 4.45 -8.49
N ILE A 123 2.08 4.34 -9.82
CA ILE A 123 3.16 4.86 -10.67
C ILE A 123 3.34 6.36 -10.46
N TRP A 124 2.25 7.12 -10.42
CA TRP A 124 2.29 8.56 -10.17
C TRP A 124 2.81 8.94 -8.79
N ILE A 125 2.50 8.17 -7.75
CA ILE A 125 3.07 8.38 -6.40
C ILE A 125 4.59 8.21 -6.43
N ILE A 126 5.07 7.11 -7.02
CA ILE A 126 6.51 6.84 -7.14
C ILE A 126 7.19 7.93 -7.98
N PHE A 127 6.54 8.36 -9.06
CA PHE A 127 7.03 9.42 -9.92
C PHE A 127 7.17 10.76 -9.17
N VAL A 128 6.12 11.23 -8.49
CA VAL A 128 6.15 12.47 -7.71
C VAL A 128 7.21 12.39 -6.61
N TRP A 129 7.34 11.25 -5.92
CA TRP A 129 8.40 11.05 -4.94
C TRP A 129 9.80 11.20 -5.56
N GLN A 130 10.06 10.59 -6.73
CA GLN A 130 11.32 10.78 -7.45
C GLN A 130 11.58 12.25 -7.78
N MET A 131 10.58 12.96 -8.30
CA MET A 131 10.72 14.38 -8.66
C MET A 131 10.99 15.25 -7.43
N LEU A 132 10.30 15.01 -6.32
CA LEU A 132 10.51 15.75 -5.07
C LEU A 132 11.88 15.49 -4.47
N ALA A 133 12.31 14.23 -4.39
CA ALA A 133 13.59 13.85 -3.80
C ALA A 133 14.77 14.46 -4.56
N VAL A 134 14.73 14.41 -5.91
CA VAL A 134 15.79 14.96 -6.76
C VAL A 134 15.69 16.49 -6.88
N GLY A 135 14.48 17.02 -7.06
CA GLY A 135 14.28 18.45 -7.31
C GLY A 135 14.48 19.35 -6.12
N LEU A 136 14.22 18.85 -4.91
CA LEU A 136 14.47 19.58 -3.66
C LEU A 136 15.84 19.26 -3.06
N ASP A 137 16.68 18.49 -3.77
CA ASP A 137 17.99 18.03 -3.31
C ASP A 137 17.95 17.45 -1.87
N ILE A 138 16.97 16.58 -1.63
CA ILE A 138 16.72 16.05 -0.28
C ILE A 138 17.87 15.11 0.10
N PRO A 139 18.53 15.30 1.26
CA PRO A 139 19.60 14.41 1.70
C PRO A 139 19.17 12.94 1.70
N MET A 140 20.00 12.07 1.13
CA MET A 140 19.73 10.63 1.00
C MET A 140 19.42 9.94 2.34
N VAL A 141 19.95 10.47 3.45
CA VAL A 141 19.69 9.96 4.81
C VAL A 141 18.23 10.19 5.25
N LEU A 142 17.57 11.24 4.73
CA LEU A 142 16.19 11.57 5.06
C LEU A 142 15.21 10.90 4.10
N LEU A 143 15.44 11.04 2.79
CA LEU A 143 14.54 10.52 1.77
C LEU A 143 15.32 10.13 0.50
N PRO A 144 15.81 8.89 0.40
CA PRO A 144 16.44 8.42 -0.82
C PRO A 144 15.42 8.40 -1.97
N SER A 145 15.88 8.73 -3.18
CA SER A 145 15.00 8.69 -4.36
C SER A 145 14.65 7.23 -4.73
N PRO A 146 13.45 6.96 -5.26
CA PRO A 146 13.05 5.63 -5.75
C PRO A 146 14.08 4.96 -6.66
N ALA A 147 14.71 5.70 -7.57
CA ALA A 147 15.74 5.17 -8.45
C ALA A 147 16.98 4.69 -7.68
N GLN A 148 17.44 5.45 -6.67
CA GLN A 148 18.53 5.03 -5.81
C GLN A 148 18.17 3.78 -5.00
N ILE A 149 16.93 3.69 -4.51
CA ILE A 149 16.44 2.49 -3.81
C ILE A 149 16.48 1.29 -4.75
N ALA A 150 15.98 1.42 -5.98
CA ALA A 150 15.99 0.33 -6.95
C ALA A 150 17.42 -0.15 -7.27
N VAL A 151 18.36 0.77 -7.48
CA VAL A 151 19.78 0.44 -7.71
C VAL A 151 20.38 -0.28 -6.51
N ARG A 152 20.16 0.22 -5.28
CA ARG A 152 20.68 -0.41 -4.06
C ARG A 152 20.02 -1.76 -3.78
N PHE A 153 18.73 -1.89 -4.06
CA PHE A 153 18.00 -3.15 -3.93
C PHE A 153 18.60 -4.21 -4.84
N MET A 154 18.82 -3.89 -6.13
CA MET A 154 19.44 -4.82 -7.08
C MET A 154 20.88 -5.18 -6.71
N ALA A 155 21.66 -4.21 -6.22
CA ALA A 155 23.04 -4.42 -5.81
C ALA A 155 23.19 -5.26 -4.52
N SER A 156 22.21 -5.17 -3.61
CA SER A 156 22.25 -5.84 -2.30
C SER A 156 21.33 -7.07 -2.21
N THR A 157 20.89 -7.62 -3.34
CA THR A 157 19.96 -8.76 -3.39
C THR A 157 20.43 -9.96 -2.57
N SER A 158 21.72 -10.28 -2.57
CA SER A 158 22.27 -11.40 -1.78
C SER A 158 22.15 -11.19 -0.27
N VAL A 159 22.43 -9.97 0.21
CA VAL A 159 22.30 -9.58 1.61
C VAL A 159 20.82 -9.56 2.02
N LEU A 160 19.97 -8.93 1.21
CA LEU A 160 18.52 -8.89 1.44
C LEU A 160 17.93 -10.30 1.48
N TRP A 161 18.42 -11.21 0.66
CA TRP A 161 18.00 -12.61 0.67
C TRP A 161 18.43 -13.33 1.96
N ALA A 162 19.67 -13.13 2.43
CA ALA A 162 20.13 -13.68 3.70
C ALA A 162 19.30 -13.14 4.88
N ASP A 163 19.01 -11.84 4.89
CA ASP A 163 18.17 -11.20 5.92
C ASP A 163 16.73 -11.71 5.88
N PHE A 164 16.18 -11.92 4.68
CA PHE A 164 14.86 -12.52 4.49
C PHE A 164 14.83 -13.96 5.01
N GLN A 165 15.84 -14.78 4.72
CA GLN A 165 15.92 -16.14 5.24
C GLN A 165 15.96 -16.15 6.78
N GLN A 166 16.75 -15.27 7.39
CA GLN A 166 16.87 -15.20 8.84
C GLN A 166 15.61 -14.67 9.52
N THR A 167 15.04 -13.59 8.99
CA THR A 167 13.91 -12.90 9.62
C THR A 167 12.59 -13.59 9.32
N PHE A 168 12.33 -13.91 8.05
CA PHE A 168 11.05 -14.47 7.63
C PHE A 168 11.04 -15.99 7.76
N LEU A 169 11.93 -16.70 7.05
CA LEU A 169 11.85 -18.17 6.99
C LEU A 169 12.19 -18.83 8.33
N LYS A 170 13.25 -18.37 9.00
CA LYS A 170 13.69 -18.96 10.28
C LYS A 170 12.92 -18.42 11.47
N ALA A 171 12.90 -17.11 11.70
CA ALA A 171 12.27 -16.56 12.90
C ALA A 171 10.74 -16.52 12.78
N ALA A 172 10.20 -15.75 11.84
CA ALA A 172 8.76 -15.48 11.77
C ALA A 172 7.94 -16.72 11.39
N LEU A 173 8.30 -17.43 10.33
CA LEU A 173 7.51 -18.55 9.82
C LEU A 173 7.50 -19.74 10.77
N ILE A 174 8.68 -20.16 11.27
CA ILE A 174 8.76 -21.26 12.25
C ILE A 174 8.04 -20.87 13.54
N GLY A 175 8.29 -19.65 14.05
CA GLY A 175 7.62 -19.17 15.26
C GLY A 175 6.10 -19.12 15.11
N TYR A 176 5.61 -18.66 13.96
CA TYR A 176 4.18 -18.62 13.64
C TYR A 176 3.57 -20.02 13.58
N ILE A 177 4.21 -20.96 12.86
CA ILE A 177 3.72 -22.34 12.74
C ILE A 177 3.68 -23.02 14.11
N LEU A 178 4.75 -22.88 14.91
CA LEU A 178 4.80 -23.47 16.25
C LEU A 178 3.79 -22.82 17.20
N GLY A 179 3.70 -21.49 17.20
CA GLY A 179 2.78 -20.74 18.07
C GLY A 179 1.32 -21.01 17.72
N CYS A 180 0.92 -20.73 16.48
CA CYS A 180 -0.45 -20.97 16.04
C CYS A 180 -0.81 -22.46 16.04
N GLY A 181 0.10 -23.33 15.61
CA GLY A 181 -0.12 -24.78 15.60
C GLY A 181 -0.35 -25.31 17.01
N SER A 182 0.56 -25.06 17.94
CA SER A 182 0.40 -25.52 19.34
C SER A 182 -0.82 -24.93 20.03
N ALA A 183 -1.14 -23.65 19.78
CA ALA A 183 -2.35 -23.01 20.29
C ALA A 183 -3.63 -23.63 19.73
N PHE A 184 -3.68 -23.88 18.42
CA PHE A 184 -4.82 -24.49 17.76
C PHE A 184 -5.08 -25.91 18.29
N PHE A 185 -4.03 -26.74 18.40
CA PHE A 185 -4.15 -28.08 18.98
C PHE A 185 -4.62 -28.02 20.43
N LEU A 186 -4.05 -27.12 21.23
CA LEU A 186 -4.47 -26.96 22.63
C LEU A 186 -5.92 -26.47 22.75
N ALA A 187 -6.37 -25.58 21.85
CA ALA A 187 -7.75 -25.09 21.82
C ALA A 187 -8.77 -26.23 21.64
N ILE A 188 -8.49 -27.19 20.74
CA ILE A 188 -9.35 -28.37 20.52
C ILE A 188 -9.44 -29.22 21.80
N ILE A 189 -8.32 -29.38 22.52
CA ILE A 189 -8.30 -30.12 23.79
C ILE A 189 -9.10 -29.36 24.86
N ILE A 190 -8.91 -28.05 24.95
CA ILE A 190 -9.62 -27.18 25.92
C ILE A 190 -11.11 -27.17 25.67
N ASP A 191 -11.55 -27.22 24.42
CA ASP A 191 -12.97 -27.15 24.08
C ASP A 191 -13.79 -28.29 24.72
N ARG A 192 -13.14 -29.41 25.03
CA ARG A 192 -13.74 -30.54 25.75
C ARG A 192 -13.95 -30.27 27.24
N VAL A 193 -13.29 -29.28 27.82
CA VAL A 193 -13.24 -29.04 29.27
C VAL A 193 -13.78 -27.63 29.60
N PRO A 194 -15.08 -27.50 29.94
CA PRO A 194 -15.72 -26.20 30.19
C PRO A 194 -15.04 -25.34 31.28
N PHE A 195 -14.37 -25.98 32.24
CA PHE A 195 -13.57 -25.29 33.25
C PHE A 195 -12.37 -24.54 32.63
N LEU A 196 -11.63 -25.19 31.74
CA LEU A 196 -10.46 -24.58 31.08
C LEU A 196 -10.90 -23.44 30.16
N GLN A 197 -12.04 -23.58 29.47
CA GLN A 197 -12.59 -22.49 28.65
C GLN A 197 -12.81 -21.22 29.47
N ARG A 198 -13.49 -21.31 30.62
CA ARG A 198 -13.79 -20.14 31.47
C ARG A 198 -12.55 -19.52 32.10
N GLY A 199 -11.57 -20.34 32.49
CA GLY A 199 -10.34 -19.87 33.10
C GLY A 199 -9.31 -19.28 32.12
N LEU A 200 -9.27 -19.78 30.89
CA LEU A 200 -8.25 -19.40 29.91
C LEU A 200 -8.59 -18.13 29.13
N LEU A 201 -9.87 -17.80 28.94
CA LEU A 201 -10.25 -16.56 28.24
C LEU A 201 -9.73 -15.30 28.95
N PRO A 202 -9.90 -15.12 30.29
CA PRO A 202 -9.34 -13.98 31.00
C PRO A 202 -7.80 -13.94 30.96
N VAL A 203 -7.16 -15.10 31.10
CA VAL A 203 -5.69 -15.21 31.08
C VAL A 203 -5.13 -14.88 29.69
N GLY A 204 -5.75 -15.41 28.64
CA GLY A 204 -5.35 -15.13 27.26
C GLY A 204 -5.47 -13.65 26.91
N ASN A 205 -6.55 -13.00 27.35
CA ASN A 205 -6.73 -11.56 27.18
C ASN A 205 -5.66 -10.75 27.93
N PHE A 206 -5.32 -11.15 29.16
CA PHE A 206 -4.27 -10.50 29.94
C PHE A 206 -2.88 -10.66 29.29
N VAL A 207 -2.51 -11.88 28.87
CA VAL A 207 -1.20 -12.13 28.26
C VAL A 207 -1.07 -11.42 26.92
N SER A 208 -2.17 -11.31 26.15
CA SER A 208 -2.19 -10.55 24.89
C SER A 208 -1.98 -9.04 25.10
N ALA A 209 -2.16 -8.54 26.32
CA ALA A 209 -1.88 -7.15 26.68
C ALA A 209 -0.41 -6.90 27.09
N LEU A 210 0.40 -7.95 27.26
CA LEU A 210 1.81 -7.79 27.63
C LEU A 210 2.62 -7.20 26.45
N PRO A 211 3.43 -6.14 26.70
CA PRO A 211 4.18 -5.51 25.64
C PRO A 211 5.36 -6.39 25.18
N VAL A 212 5.58 -6.44 23.87
CA VAL A 212 6.67 -7.22 23.24
C VAL A 212 8.04 -6.87 23.82
N ILE A 213 8.25 -5.59 24.13
CA ILE A 213 9.52 -5.07 24.65
C ILE A 213 9.93 -5.74 25.98
N GLY A 214 8.97 -6.20 26.78
CA GLY A 214 9.24 -6.88 28.05
C GLY A 214 9.59 -8.37 27.88
N ILE A 215 9.04 -9.02 26.86
CA ILE A 215 9.23 -10.46 26.62
C ILE A 215 10.56 -10.73 25.89
N ALA A 216 10.94 -9.85 24.96
CA ALA A 216 12.10 -10.06 24.11
C ALA A 216 13.42 -10.31 24.88
N PRO A 217 13.78 -9.55 25.94
CA PRO A 217 15.02 -9.80 26.69
C PRO A 217 15.04 -11.16 27.39
N ILE A 218 13.90 -11.64 27.89
CA ILE A 218 13.78 -12.96 28.54
C ILE A 218 14.02 -14.06 27.50
N MET A 219 13.41 -13.93 26.32
CA MET A 219 13.62 -14.89 25.23
C MET A 219 15.08 -14.89 24.75
N VAL A 220 15.75 -13.74 24.72
CA VAL A 220 17.19 -13.66 24.42
C VAL A 220 18.03 -14.32 25.52
N MET A 221 17.68 -14.13 26.79
CA MET A 221 18.37 -14.78 27.91
C MET A 221 18.24 -16.31 27.85
N TRP A 222 17.09 -16.84 27.42
CA TRP A 222 16.84 -18.28 27.35
C TRP A 222 17.36 -18.94 26.07
N PHE A 223 17.19 -18.29 24.92
CA PHE A 223 17.46 -18.87 23.60
C PHE A 223 18.63 -18.22 22.84
N GLY A 224 19.29 -17.22 23.43
CA GLY A 224 20.45 -16.54 22.87
C GLY A 224 20.12 -15.41 21.87
N PHE A 225 21.15 -14.87 21.22
CA PHE A 225 21.05 -13.71 20.33
C PHE A 225 20.67 -14.04 18.88
N ASP A 226 20.60 -15.31 18.52
CA ASP A 226 20.27 -15.74 17.15
C ASP A 226 18.75 -15.72 16.88
N TRP A 227 18.34 -16.33 15.77
CA TRP A 227 16.96 -16.34 15.28
C TRP A 227 15.99 -17.09 16.21
N GLN A 228 16.47 -18.02 17.03
CA GLN A 228 15.69 -18.85 17.93
C GLN A 228 14.96 -18.01 18.98
N SER A 229 15.60 -16.99 19.56
CA SER A 229 14.92 -16.09 20.51
C SER A 229 13.83 -15.26 19.84
N LYS A 230 13.99 -14.90 18.57
CA LYS A 230 12.99 -14.14 17.80
C LYS A 230 11.81 -15.05 17.46
N ALA A 231 12.08 -16.29 17.06
CA ALA A 231 11.05 -17.30 16.88
C ALA A 231 10.25 -17.53 18.18
N ALA A 232 10.91 -17.62 19.34
CA ALA A 232 10.26 -17.78 20.64
C ALA A 232 9.34 -16.60 20.98
N VAL A 233 9.77 -15.36 20.70
CA VAL A 233 8.91 -14.17 20.83
C VAL A 233 7.66 -14.30 19.95
N VAL A 234 7.82 -14.70 18.69
CA VAL A 234 6.70 -14.90 17.75
C VAL A 234 5.75 -16.00 18.26
N VAL A 235 6.27 -17.12 18.76
CA VAL A 235 5.47 -18.20 19.36
C VAL A 235 4.57 -17.63 20.45
N VAL A 236 5.14 -16.97 21.46
CA VAL A 236 4.37 -16.43 22.59
C VAL A 236 3.30 -15.43 22.13
N MET A 237 3.67 -14.53 21.21
CA MET A 237 2.79 -13.47 20.71
C MET A 237 1.63 -14.00 19.88
N THR A 238 1.85 -15.07 19.11
CA THR A 238 0.83 -15.68 18.25
C THR A 238 -0.01 -16.73 18.98
N PHE A 239 0.54 -17.36 20.02
CA PHE A 239 -0.09 -18.45 20.73
C PHE A 239 -1.42 -18.04 21.37
N PHE A 240 -1.42 -17.00 22.20
CA PHE A 240 -2.61 -16.63 22.96
C PHE A 240 -3.77 -16.10 22.10
N PRO A 241 -3.57 -15.17 21.15
CA PRO A 241 -4.64 -14.76 20.26
C PRO A 241 -5.19 -15.92 19.44
N MET A 242 -4.33 -16.81 18.94
CA MET A 242 -4.78 -17.98 18.19
C MET A 242 -5.60 -18.94 19.07
N LEU A 243 -5.15 -19.20 20.31
CA LEU A 243 -5.84 -20.05 21.28
C LEU A 243 -7.24 -19.52 21.58
N VAL A 244 -7.34 -18.24 21.97
CA VAL A 244 -8.60 -17.58 22.34
C VAL A 244 -9.57 -17.54 21.16
N ASN A 245 -9.09 -17.13 19.98
CA ASN A 245 -9.92 -17.06 18.78
C ASN A 245 -10.40 -18.44 18.33
N THR A 246 -9.57 -19.48 18.46
CA THR A 246 -9.95 -20.85 18.09
C THR A 246 -11.01 -21.39 19.04
N VAL A 247 -10.85 -21.22 20.36
CA VAL A 247 -11.86 -21.64 21.35
C VAL A 247 -13.18 -20.90 21.11
N ALA A 248 -13.14 -19.58 20.90
CA ALA A 248 -14.33 -18.79 20.59
C ALA A 248 -14.99 -19.24 19.27
N GLY A 249 -14.19 -19.56 18.25
CA GLY A 249 -14.67 -20.06 16.96
C GLY A 249 -15.35 -21.43 17.06
N LEU A 250 -14.78 -22.37 17.81
CA LEU A 250 -15.39 -23.69 18.07
C LEU A 250 -16.75 -23.54 18.78
N GLN A 251 -16.85 -22.59 19.69
CA GLN A 251 -18.09 -22.28 20.42
C GLN A 251 -19.15 -21.55 19.60
N ALA A 252 -18.79 -20.96 18.46
CA ALA A 252 -19.75 -20.28 17.58
C ALA A 252 -20.73 -21.25 16.91
N SER A 253 -20.40 -22.55 16.85
CA SER A 253 -21.27 -23.58 16.28
C SER A 253 -22.56 -23.78 17.09
N GLN A 254 -23.70 -23.71 16.39
CA GLN A 254 -25.01 -23.82 17.02
C GLN A 254 -25.29 -25.25 17.48
N ALA A 255 -26.20 -25.42 18.44
CA ALA A 255 -26.61 -26.74 18.91
C ALA A 255 -27.19 -27.60 17.77
N MET A 256 -28.00 -26.99 16.89
CA MET A 256 -28.61 -27.65 15.74
C MET A 256 -27.56 -28.24 14.77
N GLU A 257 -26.51 -27.47 14.46
CA GLU A 257 -25.42 -27.91 13.59
C GLU A 257 -24.69 -29.13 14.17
N ARG A 258 -24.44 -29.13 15.48
CA ARG A 258 -23.80 -30.23 16.19
C ARG A 258 -24.69 -31.48 16.27
N ASP A 259 -25.99 -31.31 16.45
CA ASP A 259 -26.96 -32.43 16.49
C ASP A 259 -27.16 -33.06 15.10
N LEU A 260 -27.10 -32.27 14.03
CA LEU A 260 -27.07 -32.79 12.66
C LEU A 260 -25.85 -33.68 12.42
N LEU A 261 -24.64 -33.23 12.80
CA LEU A 261 -23.42 -34.02 12.66
C LEU A 261 -23.48 -35.33 13.45
N ARG A 262 -24.06 -35.32 14.66
CA ARG A 262 -24.30 -36.54 15.45
C ARG A 262 -25.27 -37.50 14.75
N THR A 263 -26.26 -36.99 14.03
CA THR A 263 -27.20 -37.81 13.24
C THR A 263 -26.49 -38.51 12.07
N TYR A 264 -25.43 -37.92 11.52
CA TYR A 264 -24.52 -38.56 10.56
C TYR A 264 -23.45 -39.46 11.20
N ALA A 265 -23.60 -39.80 12.48
CA ALA A 265 -22.65 -40.59 13.26
C ALA A 265 -21.24 -39.96 13.36
N SER A 266 -21.13 -38.63 13.23
CA SER A 266 -19.86 -37.93 13.46
C SER A 266 -19.50 -37.97 14.94
N SER A 267 -18.24 -38.31 15.22
CA SER A 267 -17.66 -38.16 16.54
C SER A 267 -17.29 -36.68 16.79
N TYR A 268 -16.73 -36.37 17.96
CA TYR A 268 -16.22 -35.02 18.22
C TYR A 268 -15.07 -34.62 17.27
N PHE A 269 -14.25 -35.59 16.89
CA PHE A 269 -13.21 -35.47 15.86
C PHE A 269 -13.75 -35.96 14.52
#